data_AF-A0A7C3W9V8-F1
#
_entry.id   AF-A0A7C3W9V8-F1
#
_cell.length_a   1.000
_cell.length_b   1.000
_cell.length_c   1.000
_cell.angle_alpha   90.00
_cell.angle_beta   90.00
_cell.angle_gamma   90.00
#
_symmetry.space_group_name_H-M   'P 1'
#
loop_
_entity.id
_entity.type
_entity.pdbx_description
1 polymer ?
#
loop_
_entity_poly.entity_id
_entity_poly.type
_entity_poly.pdbx_seq_one_letter_code
_entity_poly.pdbx_strand_id
1 'polypeptide(L)'
;MVFCATVPNGIVYVRRDGYPVWCGNSVIEHAVASFYIRGISRACSHEIVRHRHFSYSQRSTRYVDESNCNFIVPDCIAEDPEAMRVFEEAVTKAQEAYKRLYELLWEKFTHIEDKTLRRKMARQAARMVLPNATETALVMTGNFRAWRHFIRMRASRHADVEIRKVAIAILKELQKVAPAVFGDFQIVPLPDGTEEAIPGYQWE
;
A
#
# COMPACT_ATOMS: atom_id res chain seq x y z
N MET A 1 -30.24 -21.93 -17.33
CA MET A 1 -29.89 -20.87 -18.31
C MET A 1 -28.72 -20.07 -17.76
N VAL A 2 -27.72 -19.76 -18.59
CA VAL A 2 -26.55 -18.93 -18.22
C VAL A 2 -26.64 -17.66 -19.07
N PHE A 3 -26.55 -16.49 -18.44
CA PHE A 3 -26.61 -15.19 -19.11
C PHE A 3 -25.25 -14.49 -18.99
N CYS A 4 -24.78 -13.87 -20.08
CA CYS A 4 -23.61 -13.00 -20.09
C CYS A 4 -24.08 -11.57 -20.40
N ALA A 5 -23.68 -10.62 -19.57
CA ALA A 5 -24.00 -9.21 -19.77
C ALA A 5 -22.70 -8.41 -19.93
N THR A 6 -22.51 -7.77 -21.08
CA THR A 6 -21.45 -6.79 -21.30
C THR A 6 -22.01 -5.42 -20.99
N VAL A 7 -21.48 -4.76 -19.96
CA VAL A 7 -21.94 -3.44 -19.50
C VAL A 7 -20.92 -2.36 -19.90
N PRO A 8 -21.31 -1.33 -20.68
CA PRO A 8 -20.37 -0.30 -21.18
C PRO A 8 -19.60 0.45 -20.09
N ASN A 9 -20.16 0.54 -18.88
CA ASN A 9 -19.61 1.25 -17.73
C ASN A 9 -19.25 0.32 -16.55
N GLY A 10 -19.26 -1.01 -16.75
CA GLY A 10 -18.93 -1.96 -15.69
C GLY A 10 -20.01 -2.17 -14.63
N ILE A 11 -21.20 -1.58 -14.78
CA ILE A 11 -22.25 -1.60 -13.75
C ILE A 11 -23.50 -2.30 -14.26
N VAL A 12 -23.89 -3.35 -13.54
CA VAL A 12 -25.19 -3.99 -13.72
C VAL A 12 -26.20 -3.29 -12.81
N TYR A 13 -27.11 -2.54 -13.41
CA TYR A 13 -28.29 -2.03 -12.73
C TYR A 13 -29.33 -3.15 -12.67
N VAL A 14 -29.91 -3.38 -11.51
CA VAL A 14 -31.09 -4.27 -11.37
C VAL A 14 -32.30 -3.43 -11.01
N ARG A 15 -33.49 -3.85 -11.42
CA ARG A 15 -34.72 -3.21 -10.97
C ARG A 15 -35.19 -3.85 -9.67
N ARG A 16 -35.41 -3.05 -8.64
CA ARG A 16 -36.09 -3.45 -7.39
C ARG A 16 -37.31 -2.55 -7.23
N ASP A 17 -38.49 -3.15 -7.14
CA ASP A 17 -39.78 -2.45 -7.04
C ASP A 17 -40.03 -1.43 -8.17
N GLY A 18 -39.59 -1.75 -9.39
CA GLY A 18 -39.76 -0.90 -10.57
C GLY A 18 -38.70 0.19 -10.76
N TYR A 19 -37.85 0.44 -9.76
CA TYR A 19 -36.79 1.44 -9.82
C TYR A 19 -35.43 0.81 -10.13
N PRO A 20 -34.59 1.44 -10.98
CA PRO A 20 -33.21 1.01 -11.17
C PRO A 20 -32.45 1.23 -9.85
N VAL A 21 -32.05 0.13 -9.22
CA VAL A 21 -31.18 0.14 -8.04
C VAL A 21 -29.85 -0.48 -8.41
N TRP A 22 -28.82 -0.06 -7.70
CA TRP A 22 -27.55 -0.78 -7.69
C TRP A 22 -27.84 -2.15 -7.10
N CYS A 23 -27.67 -3.21 -7.89
CA CYS A 23 -27.59 -4.54 -7.32
C CYS A 23 -26.45 -4.46 -6.29
N GLY A 24 -26.65 -4.99 -5.08
CA GLY A 24 -25.75 -4.75 -3.95
C GLY A 24 -24.25 -4.94 -4.28
N ASN A 25 -23.37 -4.55 -3.36
CA ASN A 25 -21.92 -4.44 -3.58
C ASN A 25 -21.21 -5.71 -4.14
N SER A 26 -21.88 -6.86 -4.28
CA SER A 26 -21.32 -8.07 -4.88
C SER A 26 -21.07 -7.96 -6.39
N VAL A 27 -21.87 -7.22 -7.16
CA VAL A 27 -21.68 -7.14 -8.63
C VAL A 27 -20.35 -6.50 -9.01
N ILE A 28 -19.92 -5.50 -8.24
CA ILE A 28 -18.64 -4.81 -8.44
C ILE A 28 -17.44 -5.66 -7.98
N GLU A 29 -17.64 -6.91 -7.56
CA GLU A 29 -16.54 -7.84 -7.28
C GLU A 29 -15.92 -8.45 -8.54
N HIS A 30 -16.60 -8.37 -9.68
CA HIS A 30 -16.10 -8.92 -10.95
C HIS A 30 -15.10 -7.99 -11.65
N ALA A 31 -15.16 -6.68 -11.39
CA ALA A 31 -14.21 -5.72 -11.91
C ALA A 31 -13.02 -5.59 -10.96
N VAL A 32 -11.80 -5.65 -11.51
CA VAL A 32 -10.54 -5.63 -10.76
C VAL A 32 -9.63 -4.48 -11.21
N ALA A 33 -8.86 -3.94 -10.26
CA ALA A 33 -7.76 -3.01 -10.54
C ALA A 33 -6.50 -3.47 -9.82
N SER A 34 -5.35 -3.22 -10.44
CA SER A 34 -4.02 -3.50 -9.90
C SER A 34 -3.18 -2.23 -9.91
N PHE A 35 -2.56 -1.92 -8.79
CA PHE A 35 -1.64 -0.78 -8.67
C PHE A 35 -0.26 -1.27 -8.29
N TYR A 36 0.77 -0.67 -8.90
CA TYR A 36 2.14 -0.78 -8.44
C TYR A 36 2.47 0.43 -7.57
N ILE A 37 2.61 0.20 -6.27
CA ILE A 37 2.80 1.22 -5.24
C ILE A 37 4.27 1.21 -4.83
N ARG A 38 4.92 2.37 -4.89
CA ARG A 38 6.34 2.61 -4.54
C ARG A 38 6.45 3.83 -3.62
N GLY A 39 7.62 4.04 -3.02
CA GLY A 39 7.83 5.20 -2.15
C GLY A 39 7.02 5.11 -0.85
N ILE A 40 6.71 3.89 -0.39
CA ILE A 40 6.01 3.65 0.87
C ILE A 40 6.93 2.96 1.87
N SER A 41 6.73 3.21 3.15
CA SER A 41 7.51 2.64 4.24
C SER A 41 7.12 1.18 4.48
N ARG A 42 8.00 0.44 5.18
CA ARG A 42 7.65 -0.90 5.67
C ARG A 42 6.46 -0.85 6.62
N ALA A 43 6.35 0.17 7.46
CA ALA A 43 5.20 0.37 8.35
C ALA A 43 3.88 0.51 7.57
N CYS A 44 3.82 1.40 6.58
CA CYS A 44 2.62 1.56 5.74
C CYS A 44 2.28 0.25 5.03
N SER A 45 3.28 -0.46 4.49
CA SER A 45 3.02 -1.77 3.87
C SER A 45 2.41 -2.79 4.84
N HIS A 46 2.81 -2.78 6.12
CA HIS A 46 2.26 -3.67 7.15
C HIS A 46 0.79 -3.34 7.48
N GLU A 47 0.36 -2.09 7.32
CA GLU A 47 -1.05 -1.71 7.43
C GLU A 47 -1.86 -2.08 6.18
N ILE A 48 -1.28 -1.90 4.99
CA ILE A 48 -1.91 -2.24 3.71
C ILE A 48 -2.26 -3.73 3.67
N VAL A 49 -1.31 -4.61 4.00
CA VAL A 49 -1.51 -6.07 3.89
C VAL A 49 -2.51 -6.64 4.91
N ARG A 50 -3.04 -5.83 5.84
CA ARG A 50 -4.15 -6.23 6.73
C ARG A 50 -5.49 -6.33 5.98
N HIS A 51 -5.60 -5.74 4.80
CA HIS A 51 -6.77 -5.88 3.94
C HIS A 51 -6.72 -7.20 3.18
N ARG A 52 -7.44 -8.20 3.69
CA ARG A 52 -7.32 -9.61 3.26
C ARG A 52 -7.96 -9.94 1.91
N HIS A 53 -8.82 -9.07 1.38
CA HIS A 53 -9.49 -9.26 0.08
C HIS A 53 -8.70 -8.64 -1.09
N PHE A 54 -7.38 -8.68 -1.00
CA PHE A 54 -6.45 -8.24 -2.02
C PHE A 54 -5.37 -9.30 -2.22
N SER A 55 -4.76 -9.30 -3.39
CA SER A 55 -3.56 -10.07 -3.71
C SER A 55 -2.36 -9.13 -3.74
N TYR A 56 -1.24 -9.59 -3.17
CA TYR A 56 -0.04 -8.78 -2.98
C TYR A 56 1.19 -9.44 -3.59
N SER A 57 2.03 -8.66 -4.24
CA SER A 57 3.41 -9.03 -4.56
C SER A 57 4.34 -7.93 -4.09
N GLN A 58 5.14 -8.20 -3.05
CA GLN A 58 5.94 -7.19 -2.37
C GLN A 58 7.44 -7.43 -2.56
N ARG A 59 8.21 -6.34 -2.69
CA ARG A 59 9.68 -6.35 -2.66
C ARG A 59 10.17 -7.06 -1.39
N SER A 60 10.92 -8.15 -1.57
CA SER A 60 11.39 -8.97 -0.46
C SER A 60 12.79 -8.55 -0.01
N THR A 61 12.89 -8.10 1.24
CA THR A 61 14.18 -7.80 1.92
C THR A 61 15.05 -9.05 2.16
N ARG A 62 14.55 -10.25 1.84
CA ARG A 62 15.37 -11.49 1.85
C ARG A 62 16.16 -11.67 0.57
N TYR A 63 15.62 -11.15 -0.53
CA TYR A 63 16.15 -11.38 -1.88
C TYR A 63 16.81 -10.13 -2.43
N VAL A 64 16.24 -8.95 -2.20
CA VAL A 64 16.80 -7.69 -2.68
C VAL A 64 17.85 -7.18 -1.69
N ASP A 65 18.89 -6.56 -2.25
CA ASP A 65 19.94 -5.90 -1.48
C ASP A 65 19.44 -4.55 -0.97
N GLU A 66 19.51 -4.34 0.34
CA GLU A 66 19.10 -3.09 0.98
C GLU A 66 20.31 -2.26 1.47
N SER A 67 21.50 -2.56 0.96
CA SER A 67 22.71 -1.78 1.27
C SER A 67 22.58 -0.31 0.87
N ASN A 68 21.81 -0.01 -0.18
CA ASN A 68 21.51 1.35 -0.63
C ASN A 68 19.99 1.56 -0.71
N CYS A 69 19.27 1.15 0.35
CA CYS A 69 17.83 1.40 0.43
C CYS A 69 17.54 2.86 0.75
N ASN A 70 16.40 3.35 0.26
CA ASN A 70 15.86 4.65 0.66
C ASN A 70 15.03 4.51 1.94
N PHE A 71 14.74 5.66 2.57
CA PHE A 71 13.88 5.76 3.73
C PHE A 71 12.77 6.77 3.46
N ILE A 72 11.56 6.47 3.90
CA ILE A 72 10.39 7.34 3.81
C ILE A 72 10.34 8.22 5.05
N VAL A 73 10.39 9.53 4.83
CA VAL A 73 10.36 10.53 5.89
C VAL A 73 8.93 11.06 6.02
N PRO A 74 8.28 10.98 7.20
CA PRO A 74 7.02 11.65 7.46
C PRO A 74 7.15 13.17 7.34
N ASP A 75 6.13 13.85 6.79
CA ASP A 75 6.15 15.31 6.58
C ASP A 75 6.48 16.09 7.86
N CYS A 76 5.91 15.71 9.00
CA CYS A 76 6.19 16.36 10.29
C CYS A 76 7.66 16.24 10.75
N ILE A 77 8.40 15.25 10.25
CA ILE A 77 9.85 15.14 10.46
C ILE A 77 10.59 15.98 9.42
N ALA A 78 10.13 15.99 8.16
CA ALA A 78 10.76 16.74 7.09
C ALA A 78 10.65 18.27 7.27
N GLU A 79 9.60 18.74 7.94
CA GLU A 79 9.35 20.16 8.22
C GLU A 79 10.18 20.72 9.39
N ASP A 80 10.76 19.86 10.22
CA ASP A 80 11.60 20.23 11.37
C ASP A 80 13.06 19.83 11.11
N PRO A 81 13.99 20.80 10.96
CA PRO A 81 15.40 20.51 10.72
C PRO A 81 16.08 19.66 11.80
N GLU A 82 15.69 19.81 13.07
CA GLU A 82 16.27 19.02 14.16
C GLU A 82 15.74 17.58 14.13
N ALA A 83 14.44 17.40 13.92
CA ALA A 83 13.83 16.08 13.76
C ALA A 83 14.41 15.34 12.55
N MET A 84 14.58 16.03 11.42
CA MET A 84 15.18 15.47 10.21
C MET A 84 16.61 14.99 10.46
N ARG A 85 17.43 15.77 11.17
CA ARG A 85 18.80 15.36 11.52
C ARG A 85 18.80 14.09 12.38
N VAL A 86 17.94 14.01 13.40
CA VAL A 86 17.82 12.81 14.25
C VAL A 86 17.42 11.59 13.42
N PHE A 87 16.47 11.76 12.49
CA PHE A 87 16.04 10.71 11.59
C PHE A 87 17.18 10.24 10.67
N GLU A 88 17.87 11.17 10.00
CA GLU A 88 19.00 10.88 9.10
C GLU A 88 20.13 10.13 9.81
N GLU A 89 20.50 10.57 11.02
CA GLU A 89 21.51 9.88 11.83
C GLU A 89 21.11 8.45 12.17
N ALA A 90 19.84 8.24 12.54
CA ALA A 90 19.33 6.92 12.91
C ALA A 90 19.29 5.96 11.72
N VAL A 91 18.78 6.40 10.56
CA VAL A 91 18.67 5.56 9.37
C VAL A 91 20.04 5.25 8.76
N THR A 92 20.98 6.20 8.81
CA THR A 92 22.37 6.01 8.37
C THR A 92 23.05 4.93 9.20
N LYS A 93 23.00 5.03 10.54
CA LYS A 93 23.56 4.01 11.44
C LYS A 93 22.94 2.63 11.23
N ALA A 94 21.62 2.57 11.01
CA ALA A 94 20.94 1.31 10.70
C ALA A 94 21.41 0.69 9.37
N GLN A 95 21.62 1.50 8.33
CA GLN A 95 22.11 1.03 7.04
C GLN A 95 23.57 0.55 7.10
N GLU A 96 24.43 1.26 7.84
CA GLU A 96 25.81 0.83 8.12
C GLU A 96 25.85 -0.49 8.88
N ALA A 97 25.02 -0.62 9.93
CA ALA A 97 24.87 -1.86 10.68
C ALA A 97 24.38 -3.01 9.79
N TYR A 98 23.44 -2.75 8.87
CA TYR A 98 22.98 -3.74 7.90
C TYR A 98 24.13 -4.24 7.02
N LYS A 99 24.92 -3.33 6.43
CA LYS A 99 26.08 -3.68 5.59
C LYS A 99 27.07 -4.55 6.36
N ARG A 100 27.40 -4.12 7.59
CA ARG A 100 28.34 -4.84 8.45
C ARG A 100 27.83 -6.24 8.84
N LEU A 101 26.56 -6.36 9.21
CA LEU A 101 25.96 -7.65 9.53
C LEU A 101 25.92 -8.57 8.31
N TYR A 102 25.59 -8.03 7.13
CA TYR A 102 25.60 -8.80 5.90
C TYR A 102 26.98 -9.37 5.60
N GLU A 103 28.04 -8.57 5.69
CA GLU A 103 29.43 -9.03 5.49
C GLU A 103 29.82 -10.14 6.47
N LEU A 104 29.58 -9.92 7.77
CA LEU A 104 29.91 -10.91 8.81
C LEU A 104 29.17 -12.23 8.60
N LEU A 105 27.88 -12.16 8.25
CA LEU A 105 27.06 -13.34 7.99
C LEU A 105 27.44 -14.00 6.66
N TRP A 106 27.79 -13.22 5.65
CA TRP A 106 28.30 -13.73 4.38
C TRP A 106 29.52 -14.60 4.63
N GLU A 107 30.52 -14.11 5.37
CA GLU A 107 31.73 -14.87 5.73
C GLU A 107 31.42 -16.08 6.61
N LYS A 108 30.49 -15.95 7.56
CA LYS A 108 30.05 -17.08 8.42
C LYS A 108 29.43 -18.22 7.61
N PHE A 109 28.72 -17.91 6.53
CA PHE A 109 28.02 -18.89 5.70
C PHE A 109 28.84 -19.38 4.49
N THR A 110 30.17 -19.29 4.55
CA THR A 110 31.09 -19.81 3.52
C THR A 110 30.91 -21.28 3.17
N HIS A 111 30.47 -22.09 4.14
CA HIS A 111 30.17 -23.51 3.98
C HIS A 111 28.92 -23.80 3.12
N ILE A 112 28.11 -22.79 2.78
CA ILE A 112 26.94 -22.95 1.91
C ILE A 112 27.37 -22.73 0.45
N GLU A 113 27.37 -23.80 -0.34
CA GLU A 113 27.76 -23.77 -1.76
C GLU A 113 26.76 -22.99 -2.62
N ASP A 114 25.45 -23.14 -2.36
CA ASP A 114 24.41 -22.39 -3.06
C ASP A 114 24.49 -20.90 -2.67
N LYS A 115 25.08 -20.11 -3.56
CA LYS A 115 25.23 -18.65 -3.41
C LYS A 115 23.88 -17.95 -3.21
N THR A 116 22.80 -18.44 -3.81
CA THR A 116 21.46 -17.83 -3.68
C THR A 116 20.93 -18.04 -2.27
N LEU A 117 21.02 -19.28 -1.77
CA LEU A 117 20.65 -19.61 -0.40
C LEU A 117 21.51 -18.85 0.62
N ARG A 118 22.82 -18.79 0.40
CA ARG A 118 23.77 -18.05 1.25
C ARG A 118 23.40 -16.56 1.34
N ARG A 119 23.13 -15.90 0.20
CA ARG A 119 22.71 -14.48 0.17
C ARG A 119 21.41 -14.30 0.95
N LYS A 120 20.44 -15.18 0.72
CA LYS A 120 19.13 -15.15 1.38
C LYS A 120 19.27 -15.29 2.90
N MET A 121 20.13 -16.19 3.39
CA MET A 121 20.37 -16.40 4.82
C MET A 121 21.08 -15.20 5.47
N ALA A 122 22.08 -14.62 4.82
CA ALA A 122 22.75 -13.41 5.31
C ALA A 122 21.77 -12.22 5.37
N ARG A 123 21.07 -11.93 4.26
CA ARG A 123 20.15 -10.79 4.15
C ARG A 123 18.96 -10.88 5.10
N GLN A 124 18.37 -12.06 5.27
CA GLN A 124 17.18 -12.20 6.12
C GLN A 124 17.45 -11.95 7.61
N ALA A 125 18.69 -12.12 8.05
CA ALA A 125 19.14 -11.81 9.41
C ALA A 125 19.68 -10.37 9.51
N ALA A 126 20.50 -9.93 8.54
CA ALA A 126 21.03 -8.56 8.51
C ALA A 126 19.91 -7.50 8.51
N ARG A 127 18.80 -7.73 7.79
CA ARG A 127 17.67 -6.79 7.72
C ARG A 127 16.98 -6.49 9.06
N MET A 128 17.25 -7.24 10.13
CA MET A 128 16.59 -7.04 11.42
C MET A 128 16.92 -5.68 12.06
N VAL A 129 17.99 -5.02 11.61
CA VAL A 129 18.34 -3.66 12.04
C VAL A 129 17.69 -2.56 11.19
N LEU A 130 17.07 -2.91 10.05
CA LEU A 130 16.45 -1.91 9.18
C LEU A 130 15.16 -1.37 9.82
N PRO A 131 14.98 -0.04 9.86
CA PRO A 131 13.84 0.60 10.50
C PRO A 131 12.55 0.43 9.69
N ASN A 132 11.42 0.70 10.34
CA ASN A 132 10.10 0.76 9.70
C ASN A 132 10.03 1.75 8.52
N ALA A 133 10.88 2.78 8.53
CA ALA A 133 10.95 3.79 7.48
C ALA A 133 11.56 3.28 6.17
N THR A 134 12.19 2.10 6.12
CA THR A 134 12.79 1.58 4.89
C THR A 134 11.77 1.55 3.75
N GLU A 135 12.12 2.09 2.58
CA GLU A 135 11.26 2.07 1.41
C GLU A 135 10.95 0.63 0.98
N THR A 136 9.71 0.39 0.61
CA THR A 136 9.28 -0.82 -0.05
C THR A 136 8.36 -0.51 -1.22
N ALA A 137 8.09 -1.54 -2.00
CA ALA A 137 7.19 -1.46 -3.12
C ALA A 137 6.34 -2.73 -3.16
N LEU A 138 5.08 -2.61 -3.56
CA LEU A 138 4.19 -3.73 -3.74
C LEU A 138 3.24 -3.52 -4.91
N VAL A 139 2.89 -4.63 -5.56
CA VAL A 139 1.71 -4.70 -6.41
C VAL A 139 0.54 -5.12 -5.53
N MET A 140 -0.57 -4.38 -5.62
CA MET A 140 -1.81 -4.64 -4.91
C MET A 140 -2.95 -4.77 -5.92
N THR A 141 -3.59 -5.94 -5.95
CA THR A 141 -4.70 -6.24 -6.85
C THR A 141 -5.94 -6.57 -6.03
N GLY A 142 -7.07 -5.95 -6.37
CA GLY A 142 -8.35 -6.21 -5.72
C GLY A 142 -9.52 -5.88 -6.63
N ASN A 143 -10.68 -6.44 -6.28
CA ASN A 143 -11.92 -6.06 -6.94
C ASN A 143 -12.43 -4.70 -6.45
N PHE A 144 -13.37 -4.09 -7.17
CA PHE A 144 -13.84 -2.75 -6.82
C PHE A 144 -14.55 -2.70 -5.46
N ARG A 145 -15.19 -3.78 -5.00
CA ARG A 145 -15.71 -3.87 -3.62
C ARG A 145 -14.59 -3.74 -2.59
N ALA A 146 -13.49 -4.48 -2.78
CA ALA A 146 -12.32 -4.42 -1.90
C ALA A 146 -11.69 -3.04 -1.93
N TRP A 147 -11.55 -2.41 -3.10
CA TRP A 147 -11.07 -1.04 -3.24
C TRP A 147 -11.94 -0.03 -2.51
N ARG A 148 -13.27 -0.08 -2.66
CA ARG A 148 -14.19 0.80 -1.92
C ARG A 148 -14.01 0.64 -0.40
N HIS A 149 -13.87 -0.58 0.09
CA HIS A 149 -13.60 -0.84 1.51
C HIS A 149 -12.25 -0.24 1.95
N PHE A 150 -11.19 -0.47 1.17
CA PHE A 150 -9.85 0.08 1.44
C PHE A 150 -9.88 1.61 1.55
N ILE A 151 -10.49 2.28 0.55
CA ILE A 151 -10.65 3.74 0.54
C ILE A 151 -11.42 4.20 1.76
N ARG A 152 -12.59 3.62 2.06
CA ARG A 152 -13.39 4.03 3.22
C ARG A 152 -12.62 3.93 4.54
N MET A 153 -11.80 2.89 4.70
CA MET A 153 -11.04 2.66 5.93
C MET A 153 -9.77 3.52 6.01
N ARG A 154 -9.11 3.79 4.88
CA ARG A 154 -7.75 4.35 4.86
C ARG A 154 -7.68 5.79 4.37
N ALA A 155 -8.62 6.25 3.56
CA ALA A 155 -8.76 7.65 3.20
C ALA A 155 -9.54 8.44 4.28
N SER A 156 -9.41 8.09 5.56
CA SER A 156 -10.11 8.75 6.68
C SER A 156 -9.11 9.54 7.52
N ARG A 157 -9.54 10.67 8.10
CA ARG A 157 -8.73 11.41 9.10
C ARG A 157 -8.20 10.55 10.27
N HIS A 158 -8.84 9.41 10.57
CA HIS A 158 -8.42 8.50 11.64
C HIS A 158 -7.32 7.52 11.22
N ALA A 159 -7.04 7.40 9.92
CA ALA A 159 -5.93 6.57 9.44
C ALA A 159 -4.61 7.33 9.53
N ASP A 160 -3.51 6.57 9.62
CA ASP A 160 -2.16 7.11 9.50
C ASP A 160 -2.01 7.93 8.22
N VAL A 161 -1.27 9.05 8.30
CA VAL A 161 -1.11 10.01 7.20
C VAL A 161 -0.53 9.36 5.95
N GLU A 162 0.43 8.44 6.11
CA GLU A 162 1.10 7.81 4.97
C GLU A 162 0.14 6.93 4.16
N ILE A 163 -0.58 6.02 4.83
CA ILE A 163 -1.55 5.15 4.15
C ILE A 163 -2.77 5.95 3.64
N ARG A 164 -3.11 7.07 4.30
CA ARG A 164 -4.14 8.00 3.83
C ARG A 164 -3.77 8.62 2.50
N LYS A 165 -2.54 9.11 2.34
CA LYS A 165 -2.03 9.62 1.06
C LYS A 165 -2.09 8.57 -0.04
N VAL A 166 -1.70 7.32 0.26
CA VAL A 166 -1.79 6.19 -0.69
C VAL A 166 -3.25 5.94 -1.10
N ALA A 167 -4.18 5.91 -0.14
CA ALA A 167 -5.60 5.70 -0.42
C ALA A 167 -6.19 6.81 -1.28
N ILE A 168 -5.90 8.07 -0.98
CA ILE A 168 -6.37 9.22 -1.78
C ILE A 168 -5.81 9.17 -3.20
N ALA A 169 -4.51 8.87 -3.38
CA ALA A 169 -3.91 8.74 -4.70
C ALA A 169 -4.58 7.64 -5.53
N ILE A 170 -4.85 6.48 -4.92
CA ILE A 170 -5.55 5.37 -5.57
C ILE A 170 -6.99 5.76 -5.93
N LEU A 171 -7.71 6.43 -5.03
CA LEU A 171 -9.07 6.90 -5.29
C LEU A 171 -9.13 7.84 -6.50
N LYS A 172 -8.19 8.78 -6.60
CA LYS A 172 -8.09 9.73 -7.73
C LYS A 172 -7.97 8.98 -9.07
N GLU A 173 -7.19 7.90 -9.13
CA GLU A 173 -7.07 7.08 -10.34
C GLU A 173 -8.33 6.22 -10.59
N LEU A 174 -8.90 5.63 -9.54
CA LEU A 174 -10.13 4.82 -9.66
C LEU A 174 -11.34 5.66 -10.10
N GLN A 175 -11.42 6.93 -9.69
CA GLN A 175 -12.47 7.85 -10.14
C GLN A 175 -12.37 8.20 -11.63
N LYS A 176 -11.15 8.23 -12.19
CA LYS A 176 -10.97 8.44 -13.64
C LYS A 176 -11.44 7.22 -14.44
N VAL A 177 -11.10 6.01 -13.97
CA VAL A 177 -11.34 4.76 -14.71
C VAL A 177 -12.78 4.26 -14.53
N ALA A 178 -13.34 4.37 -13.33
CA ALA A 178 -14.68 3.88 -13.00
C ALA A 178 -15.47 4.93 -12.19
N PRO A 179 -15.75 6.11 -12.77
CA PRO A 179 -16.41 7.23 -12.07
C PRO A 179 -17.76 6.84 -11.50
N ALA A 180 -18.51 5.97 -12.16
CA ALA A 180 -19.80 5.54 -11.65
C ALA A 180 -19.67 4.66 -10.39
N VAL A 181 -18.53 3.98 -10.18
CA VAL A 181 -18.29 3.13 -8.99
C VAL A 181 -17.63 3.89 -7.84
N PHE A 182 -16.84 4.94 -8.11
CA PHE A 182 -16.05 5.65 -7.08
C PHE A 182 -16.36 7.16 -6.98
N GLY A 183 -17.19 7.70 -7.87
CA GLY A 183 -17.50 9.13 -7.93
C GLY A 183 -18.38 9.64 -6.78
N ASP A 184 -18.94 8.73 -5.97
CA ASP A 184 -19.63 9.08 -4.74
C ASP A 184 -18.68 9.51 -3.62
N PHE A 185 -17.39 9.14 -3.67
CA PHE A 185 -16.41 9.62 -2.70
C PHE A 185 -16.05 11.09 -2.96
N GLN A 186 -16.26 11.93 -1.95
CA GLN A 186 -15.84 13.33 -1.97
C GLN A 186 -14.49 13.47 -1.26
N ILE A 187 -13.49 13.96 -1.99
CA ILE A 187 -12.17 14.27 -1.42
C ILE A 187 -12.25 15.68 -0.83
N VAL A 188 -11.97 15.80 0.46
CA VAL A 188 -12.03 17.06 1.20
C VAL A 188 -10.67 17.37 1.85
N PRO A 189 -10.22 18.63 1.85
CA PRO A 189 -9.00 19.02 2.54
C PRO A 189 -9.21 19.01 4.05
N LEU A 190 -8.16 18.67 4.79
CA LEU A 190 -8.08 18.73 6.24
C LEU A 190 -7.24 19.94 6.70
N PRO A 191 -7.40 20.41 7.95
CA PRO A 191 -6.65 21.55 8.47
C PRO A 191 -5.13 21.38 8.48
N ASP A 192 -4.65 20.14 8.50
CA ASP A 192 -3.22 19.76 8.47
C ASP A 192 -2.63 19.74 7.05
N GLY A 193 -3.38 20.20 6.04
CA GLY A 193 -2.96 20.20 4.63
C GLY A 193 -3.10 18.85 3.93
N THR A 194 -3.53 17.80 4.64
CA THR A 194 -3.80 16.49 4.04
C THR A 194 -5.25 16.39 3.51
N GLU A 195 -5.60 15.26 2.90
CA GLU A 195 -6.94 15.01 2.34
C GLU A 195 -7.60 13.81 3.04
N GLU A 196 -8.93 13.84 3.20
CA GLU A 196 -9.75 12.66 3.48
C GLU A 196 -10.81 12.46 2.38
N ALA A 197 -11.33 11.24 2.24
CA ALA A 197 -12.41 10.90 1.33
C ALA A 197 -13.65 10.46 2.11
N ILE A 198 -14.73 11.20 1.95
CA ILE A 198 -16.01 10.94 2.60
C ILE A 198 -16.92 10.26 1.57
N PRO A 199 -17.46 9.06 1.84
CA PRO A 199 -18.41 8.44 0.94
C PRO A 199 -19.73 9.22 0.96
N GLY A 200 -20.25 9.58 -0.21
CA GLY A 200 -21.55 10.25 -0.37
C GLY A 200 -22.75 9.35 0.00
N TYR A 201 -22.53 8.05 0.15
CA TYR A 201 -23.54 7.10 0.63
C TYR A 201 -22.96 6.21 1.74
N GLN A 202 -23.52 6.34 2.94
CA GLN A 202 -23.22 5.44 4.06
C GLN A 202 -24.24 4.30 4.04
N TRP A 203 -23.79 3.11 3.63
CA TRP A 203 -24.56 1.89 3.86
C TRP A 203 -24.51 1.58 5.35
N GLU A 204 -25.60 1.83 6.08
CA GLU A 204 -25.87 1.18 7.37
C GLU A 204 -26.05 -0.33 7.17
#